data_AF-A0A1L8EGD4-F1
#
_entry.id   AF-A0A1L8EGD4-F1
#
_cell.length_a   1.000
_cell.length_b   1.000
_cell.length_c   1.000
_cell.angle_alpha   90.00
_cell.angle_beta   90.00
_cell.angle_gamma   90.00
#
_symmetry.space_group_name_H-M   'P 1'
#
loop_
_entity.id
_entity.type
_entity.pdbx_description
1 polymer ?
#
loop_
_entity_poly.entity_id
_entity_poly.type
_entity_poly.pdbx_seq_one_letter_code
_entity_poly.pdbx_strand_id
1 'polypeptide(L)'
;MSMDTTSKEKSTSVATLSDFHSRTNLTEKGQQIDEYDPFANRDQENGSSTGGALAHLLKSSLGTGILAMPLAFYNAGLIFGLIGTLVIGFLCTYCVHILVRTSHDICKDAKVPYLGFAETAEKVFEYGPKPLRPWSNFAKQFVDGSLMATYYAAACVYIVFIATSFHDVINYDLDINWDVRIYIALTLIPCLFIGQIRNLKWLVPFSALANLFIVITFGITLYYMFNVPLDFSDKPYVAKASQIPLFFATVIFAMEGIGVVMPVENSMKKPQQFLGCPGVLNTAMITVVSLYAIIGFFGYIRYGSEVRGSITLNLPDGAPLADSAKLLMAIAILFTYGLQFYVPNDILWKKINHKFDPKNHNRTQILLRTGIILISGGVAAAIPNLEPFISLVGAVFFSLLGIFVPSFVETVYLWPNMGFAKWKLIKNVVLMVLAIGALIAGATVSIEEIIDLYK
;
A
#
# COMPACT_ATOMS: atom_id res chain seq x y z
N MET A 1 -18.16 -63.05 -42.25
CA MET A 1 -18.54 -63.10 -43.67
C MET A 1 -19.67 -62.11 -43.89
N SER A 2 -19.32 -60.86 -44.20
CA SER A 2 -20.03 -59.93 -45.10
C SER A 2 -19.40 -58.54 -44.94
N MET A 3 -18.85 -58.07 -46.05
CA MET A 3 -18.20 -56.78 -46.29
C MET A 3 -19.17 -55.87 -47.07
N ASP A 4 -18.74 -54.61 -47.27
CA ASP A 4 -19.12 -53.68 -48.34
C ASP A 4 -20.42 -52.84 -48.20
N THR A 5 -20.51 -51.55 -48.59
CA THR A 5 -19.60 -50.40 -48.85
C THR A 5 -20.47 -49.16 -49.18
N THR A 6 -19.92 -47.96 -48.95
CA THR A 6 -20.05 -46.69 -49.73
C THR A 6 -21.37 -45.90 -49.98
N SER A 7 -21.31 -44.63 -49.53
CA SER A 7 -21.55 -43.35 -50.24
C SER A 7 -22.96 -42.91 -50.73
N LYS A 8 -23.30 -41.64 -50.47
CA LYS A 8 -23.89 -40.73 -51.47
C LYS A 8 -23.73 -39.24 -51.10
N GLU A 9 -23.20 -38.48 -52.05
CA GLU A 9 -22.97 -37.03 -52.10
C GLU A 9 -24.21 -36.23 -52.56
N LYS A 10 -24.19 -34.93 -52.18
CA LYS A 10 -24.60 -33.71 -52.90
C LYS A 10 -26.02 -33.54 -53.46
N SER A 11 -26.67 -32.46 -53.01
CA SER A 11 -27.57 -31.64 -53.83
C SER A 11 -27.16 -30.17 -53.74
N THR A 12 -26.67 -29.66 -54.86
CA THR A 12 -26.38 -28.27 -55.19
C THR A 12 -27.71 -27.53 -55.39
N SER A 13 -27.95 -26.42 -54.69
CA SER A 13 -28.98 -25.44 -55.09
C SER A 13 -28.32 -24.10 -55.38
N VAL A 14 -28.67 -23.60 -56.57
CA VAL A 14 -28.10 -22.46 -57.28
C VAL A 14 -28.62 -21.16 -56.66
N ALA A 15 -27.73 -20.22 -56.37
CA ALA A 15 -28.12 -18.87 -55.96
C ALA A 15 -28.69 -18.12 -57.18
N THR A 16 -30.01 -17.91 -57.20
CA THR A 16 -30.68 -17.02 -58.16
C THR A 16 -30.58 -15.57 -57.71
N LEU A 17 -30.07 -14.75 -58.62
CA LEU A 17 -29.67 -13.35 -58.44
C LEU A 17 -30.86 -12.39 -58.63
N SER A 18 -31.95 -12.57 -57.87
CA SER A 18 -33.20 -11.80 -58.12
C SER A 18 -33.88 -11.12 -56.93
N ASP A 19 -33.37 -11.21 -55.70
CA ASP A 19 -33.99 -10.51 -54.55
C ASP A 19 -33.09 -9.42 -53.96
N PHE A 20 -32.76 -8.42 -54.78
CA PHE A 20 -32.27 -7.12 -54.31
C PHE A 20 -33.41 -6.09 -54.30
N HIS A 21 -34.38 -6.29 -53.42
CA HIS A 21 -35.24 -5.20 -52.95
C HIS A 21 -34.82 -4.83 -51.53
N SER A 22 -33.85 -3.90 -51.43
CA SER A 22 -33.56 -3.23 -50.17
C SER A 22 -34.73 -2.32 -49.84
N ARG A 23 -35.66 -2.80 -49.01
CA ARG A 23 -36.58 -1.94 -48.27
C ARG A 23 -35.86 -1.56 -46.98
N THR A 24 -35.38 -0.34 -46.90
CA THR A 24 -34.96 0.29 -45.64
C THR A 24 -36.20 0.48 -44.78
N ASN A 25 -36.50 -0.51 -43.94
CA ASN A 25 -37.35 -0.29 -42.79
C ASN A 25 -36.54 0.51 -41.77
N LEU A 26 -36.74 1.83 -41.76
CA LEU A 26 -36.43 2.68 -40.62
C LEU A 26 -37.41 2.33 -39.50
N THR A 27 -37.23 1.17 -38.86
CA THR A 27 -37.75 0.96 -37.52
C THR A 27 -36.84 1.72 -36.58
N GLU A 28 -37.34 2.85 -36.07
CA GLU A 28 -36.91 3.47 -34.83
C GLU A 28 -37.05 2.46 -33.67
N LYS A 29 -36.15 1.47 -33.61
CA LYS A 29 -35.73 0.92 -32.34
C LYS A 29 -34.54 1.77 -31.95
N GLY A 30 -34.76 2.69 -31.00
CA GLY A 30 -33.65 3.32 -30.30
C GLY A 30 -32.67 2.24 -29.88
N GLN A 31 -31.53 2.15 -30.57
CA GLN A 31 -30.38 1.46 -30.04
C GLN A 31 -30.02 2.24 -28.78
N GLN A 32 -30.49 1.75 -27.62
CA GLN A 32 -29.71 1.90 -26.41
C GLN A 32 -28.32 1.40 -26.78
N ILE A 33 -27.39 2.33 -26.95
CA ILE A 33 -25.97 2.00 -26.96
C ILE A 33 -25.74 1.43 -25.57
N ASP A 34 -25.67 0.10 -25.45
CA ASP A 34 -25.40 -0.55 -24.17
C ASP A 34 -24.14 0.10 -23.58
N GLU A 35 -24.31 0.81 -22.46
CA GLU A 35 -23.21 1.45 -21.75
C GLU A 35 -22.20 0.36 -21.39
N TYR A 36 -20.94 0.52 -21.79
CA TYR A 36 -19.91 -0.49 -21.53
C TYR A 36 -19.81 -0.73 -20.03
N ASP A 37 -20.08 -1.97 -19.60
CA ASP A 37 -19.88 -2.41 -18.22
C ASP A 37 -18.48 -3.04 -18.06
N PRO A 38 -17.54 -2.35 -17.39
CA PRO A 38 -16.20 -2.88 -17.18
C PRO A 38 -16.21 -4.17 -16.36
N PHE A 39 -17.16 -4.33 -15.42
CA PHE A 39 -17.18 -5.47 -14.50
C PHE A 39 -17.63 -6.77 -15.16
N ALA A 40 -18.53 -6.68 -16.15
CA ALA A 40 -18.94 -7.83 -16.97
C ALA A 40 -17.80 -8.40 -17.84
N ASN A 41 -16.78 -7.58 -18.12
CA ASN A 41 -15.64 -7.91 -18.96
C ASN A 41 -14.38 -8.36 -18.18
N ARG A 42 -14.51 -8.62 -16.87
CA ARG A 42 -13.43 -9.16 -16.01
C ARG A 42 -13.49 -10.69 -15.95
N ASP A 43 -12.35 -11.34 -15.72
CA ASP A 43 -12.31 -12.78 -15.42
C ASP A 43 -12.86 -13.02 -14.00
N GLN A 44 -14.13 -13.44 -13.93
CA GLN A 44 -14.86 -13.66 -12.68
C GLN A 44 -14.66 -15.07 -12.09
N GLU A 45 -14.16 -16.04 -12.87
CA GLU A 45 -14.08 -17.44 -12.44
C GLU A 45 -12.97 -17.63 -11.39
N ASN A 46 -11.82 -16.99 -11.61
CA ASN A 46 -10.61 -17.15 -10.78
C ASN A 46 -10.39 -16.01 -9.75
N GLY A 47 -11.38 -15.14 -9.55
CA GLY A 47 -11.24 -13.99 -8.65
C GLY A 47 -11.18 -14.36 -7.15
N SER A 48 -10.67 -13.44 -6.34
CA SER A 48 -10.70 -13.50 -4.88
C SER A 48 -12.12 -13.28 -4.33
N SER A 49 -12.47 -13.97 -3.24
CA SER A 49 -13.75 -13.75 -2.55
C SER A 49 -13.76 -12.40 -1.82
N THR A 50 -14.93 -11.87 -1.50
CA THR A 50 -15.10 -10.62 -0.75
C THR A 50 -14.35 -10.64 0.60
N GLY A 51 -14.43 -11.77 1.32
CA GLY A 51 -13.67 -11.98 2.55
C GLY A 51 -12.16 -12.11 2.32
N GLY A 52 -11.74 -12.72 1.21
CA GLY A 52 -10.33 -12.78 0.80
C GLY A 52 -9.78 -11.39 0.49
N ALA A 53 -10.52 -10.57 -0.25
CA ALA A 53 -10.18 -9.18 -0.53
C ALA A 53 -10.09 -8.33 0.75
N LEU A 54 -11.05 -8.49 1.68
CA LEU A 54 -11.00 -7.87 3.00
C LEU A 54 -9.74 -8.27 3.77
N ALA A 55 -9.41 -9.56 3.81
CA ALA A 55 -8.21 -10.05 4.48
C ALA A 55 -6.93 -9.49 3.83
N HIS A 56 -6.88 -9.37 2.50
CA HIS A 56 -5.75 -8.75 1.81
C HIS A 56 -5.60 -7.26 2.13
N LEU A 57 -6.69 -6.48 2.16
CA LEU A 57 -6.66 -5.07 2.55
C LEU A 57 -6.24 -4.90 4.01
N LEU A 58 -6.84 -5.66 4.93
CA LEU A 58 -6.49 -5.63 6.35
C LEU A 58 -5.02 -5.98 6.55
N LYS A 59 -4.54 -7.06 5.91
CA LYS A 59 -3.14 -7.45 5.99
C LYS A 59 -2.22 -6.33 5.50
N SER A 60 -2.51 -5.76 4.33
CA SER A 60 -1.66 -4.72 3.75
C SER A 60 -1.68 -3.43 4.54
N SER A 61 -2.81 -3.10 5.16
CA SER A 61 -2.99 -1.84 5.88
C SER A 61 -2.57 -1.93 7.32
N LEU A 62 -2.70 -3.08 8.00
CA LEU A 62 -2.28 -3.22 9.40
C LEU A 62 -0.75 -3.17 9.50
N GLY A 63 -0.05 -3.97 8.66
CA GLY A 63 1.41 -3.92 8.49
C GLY A 63 2.22 -3.79 9.78
N THR A 64 3.38 -3.13 9.68
CA THR A 64 4.17 -2.67 10.84
C THR A 64 3.75 -1.30 11.33
N GLY A 65 2.98 -0.56 10.53
CA GLY A 65 2.54 0.80 10.83
C GLY A 65 1.76 0.93 12.14
N ILE A 66 0.92 -0.06 12.43
CA ILE A 66 0.21 -0.20 13.70
C ILE A 66 1.12 -0.19 14.93
N LEU A 67 2.35 -0.72 14.81
CA LEU A 67 3.29 -0.82 15.91
C LEU A 67 3.91 0.55 16.26
N ALA A 68 3.92 1.48 15.30
CA ALA A 68 4.39 2.85 15.47
C ALA A 68 3.29 3.81 15.97
N MET A 69 2.04 3.35 16.07
CA MET A 69 0.92 4.21 16.51
C MET A 69 1.11 4.80 17.93
N PRO A 70 1.71 4.13 18.91
CA PRO A 70 2.00 4.77 20.20
C PRO A 70 2.92 5.98 20.07
N LEU A 71 3.92 5.91 19.18
CA LEU A 71 4.82 7.04 18.90
C LEU A 71 4.05 8.20 18.29
N ALA A 72 3.09 7.90 17.40
CA ALA A 72 2.20 8.92 16.86
C ALA A 72 1.45 9.63 18.00
N PHE A 73 0.89 8.89 18.96
CA PHE A 73 0.18 9.46 20.10
C PHE A 73 1.11 10.21 21.07
N TYR A 74 2.37 9.80 21.22
CA TYR A 74 3.39 10.59 21.92
C TYR A 74 3.59 11.96 21.27
N ASN A 75 3.68 12.00 19.94
CA ASN A 75 3.85 13.23 19.16
C ASN A 75 2.59 14.12 19.06
N ALA A 76 1.43 13.60 19.47
CA ALA A 76 0.14 14.30 19.39
C ALA A 76 -0.50 14.63 20.74
N GLY A 77 -0.26 13.83 21.77
CA GLY A 77 -1.06 13.79 23.00
C GLY A 77 -2.33 12.93 22.85
N LEU A 78 -2.94 12.58 23.97
CA LEU A 78 -4.02 11.57 24.01
C LEU A 78 -5.27 11.96 23.23
N ILE A 79 -5.80 13.16 23.45
CA ILE A 79 -7.08 13.61 22.85
C ILE A 79 -6.85 13.99 21.38
N PHE A 80 -5.81 14.79 21.11
CA PHE A 80 -5.50 15.18 19.74
C PHE A 80 -5.09 13.97 18.89
N GLY A 81 -4.33 13.02 19.46
CA GLY A 81 -3.95 11.78 18.78
C GLY A 81 -5.17 10.93 18.43
N LEU A 82 -6.13 10.79 19.35
CA LEU A 82 -7.37 10.03 19.11
C LEU A 82 -8.21 10.67 18.00
N ILE A 83 -8.55 11.95 18.13
CA ILE A 83 -9.37 12.67 17.14
C ILE A 83 -8.63 12.74 15.80
N GLY A 84 -7.34 13.06 15.83
CA GLY A 84 -6.49 13.16 14.65
C GLY A 84 -6.40 11.84 13.89
N THR A 85 -6.26 10.71 14.59
CA THR A 85 -6.22 9.38 13.95
C THR A 85 -7.53 9.06 13.23
N LEU A 86 -8.68 9.40 13.85
CA LEU A 86 -9.99 9.22 13.21
C LEU A 86 -10.16 10.12 11.98
N VAL A 87 -9.74 11.39 12.07
CA VAL A 87 -9.84 12.37 10.97
C VAL A 87 -8.92 11.99 9.81
N ILE A 88 -7.65 11.68 10.09
CA ILE A 88 -6.70 11.23 9.07
C ILE A 88 -7.19 9.93 8.44
N GLY A 89 -7.72 9.01 9.25
CA GLY A 89 -8.24 7.76 8.73
C GLY A 89 -9.47 7.88 7.85
N PHE A 90 -10.38 8.80 8.18
CA PHE A 90 -11.46 9.19 7.27
C PHE A 90 -10.91 9.79 5.97
N LEU A 91 -9.93 10.70 6.06
CA LEU A 91 -9.32 11.36 4.91
C LEU A 91 -8.64 10.36 3.97
N CYS A 92 -7.81 9.46 4.49
CA CYS A 92 -7.16 8.40 3.71
C CYS A 92 -8.19 7.48 3.06
N THR A 93 -9.21 7.05 3.80
CA THR A 93 -10.30 6.23 3.26
C THR A 93 -11.03 6.97 2.13
N TYR A 94 -11.27 8.26 2.30
CA TYR A 94 -11.92 9.11 1.31
C TYR A 94 -11.10 9.27 0.03
N CYS A 95 -9.78 9.47 0.13
CA CYS A 95 -8.89 9.53 -1.02
C CYS A 95 -8.84 8.20 -1.78
N VAL A 96 -8.87 7.05 -1.08
CA VAL A 96 -8.96 5.75 -1.73
C VAL A 96 -10.31 5.57 -2.45
N HIS A 97 -11.42 5.99 -1.85
CA HIS A 97 -12.73 6.00 -2.50
C HIS A 97 -12.72 6.80 -3.80
N ILE A 98 -12.15 8.00 -3.76
CA ILE A 98 -12.02 8.87 -4.93
C ILE A 98 -11.22 8.17 -6.03
N LEU A 99 -10.08 7.57 -5.68
CA LEU A 99 -9.23 6.89 -6.65
C LEU A 99 -9.97 5.73 -7.34
N VAL A 100 -10.59 4.85 -6.56
CA VAL A 100 -11.27 3.66 -7.09
C VAL A 100 -12.49 4.06 -7.92
N ARG A 101 -13.30 5.02 -7.46
CA ARG A 101 -14.43 5.54 -8.25
C ARG A 101 -13.96 6.15 -9.56
N THR A 102 -12.92 7.00 -9.51
CA THR A 102 -12.37 7.60 -10.73
C THR A 102 -11.84 6.53 -11.68
N SER A 103 -11.21 5.46 -11.16
CA SER A 103 -10.80 4.32 -11.96
C SER A 103 -11.97 3.58 -12.60
N HIS A 104 -13.10 3.40 -11.90
CA HIS A 104 -14.29 2.76 -12.46
C HIS A 104 -14.88 3.60 -13.59
N ASP A 105 -14.97 4.91 -13.39
CA ASP A 105 -15.56 5.84 -14.35
C ASP A 105 -14.68 5.91 -15.63
N ILE A 106 -13.36 6.06 -15.49
CA ILE A 106 -12.46 6.08 -16.66
C ILE A 106 -12.38 4.70 -17.37
N CYS A 107 -12.60 3.58 -16.68
CA CYS A 107 -12.70 2.26 -17.32
C CYS A 107 -13.88 2.20 -18.29
N LYS A 108 -15.00 2.86 -17.97
CA LYS A 108 -16.16 2.97 -18.87
C LYS A 108 -15.81 3.77 -20.11
N ASP A 109 -15.20 4.95 -19.92
CA ASP A 109 -14.83 5.84 -21.02
C ASP A 109 -13.77 5.23 -21.95
N ALA A 110 -12.76 4.57 -21.38
CA ALA A 110 -11.69 3.93 -22.11
C ALA A 110 -12.04 2.52 -22.63
N LYS A 111 -13.21 1.98 -22.29
CA LYS A 111 -13.69 0.64 -22.65
C LYS A 111 -12.70 -0.47 -22.31
N VAL A 112 -12.16 -0.41 -21.09
CA VAL A 112 -11.24 -1.41 -20.53
C VAL A 112 -11.81 -2.03 -19.26
N PRO A 113 -11.55 -3.31 -18.97
CA PRO A 113 -12.20 -4.00 -17.86
C PRO A 113 -11.71 -3.51 -16.49
N TYR A 114 -10.42 -3.15 -16.38
CA TYR A 114 -9.80 -2.65 -15.16
C TYR A 114 -8.52 -1.88 -15.45
N LEU A 115 -8.07 -1.09 -14.47
CA LEU A 115 -6.82 -0.33 -14.51
C LEU A 115 -6.06 -0.50 -13.18
N GLY A 116 -4.74 -0.44 -13.22
CA GLY A 116 -3.93 -0.25 -12.02
C GLY A 116 -3.87 1.23 -11.64
N PHE A 117 -3.15 1.56 -10.57
CA PHE A 117 -3.07 2.94 -10.10
C PHE A 117 -2.39 3.86 -11.12
N ALA A 118 -1.24 3.45 -11.67
CA ALA A 118 -0.52 4.24 -12.66
C ALA A 118 -1.27 4.35 -13.99
N GLU A 119 -1.92 3.27 -14.44
CA GLU A 119 -2.75 3.28 -15.65
C GLU A 119 -4.01 4.12 -15.48
N THR A 120 -4.57 4.20 -14.27
CA THR A 120 -5.68 5.12 -13.97
C THR A 120 -5.24 6.57 -14.17
N ALA A 121 -4.08 6.95 -13.61
CA ALA A 121 -3.53 8.28 -13.80
C ALA A 121 -3.24 8.57 -15.29
N GLU A 122 -2.65 7.62 -16.02
CA GLU A 122 -2.40 7.73 -17.47
C GLU A 122 -3.69 8.02 -18.26
N LYS A 123 -4.72 7.20 -18.05
CA LYS A 123 -5.97 7.25 -18.82
C LYS A 123 -6.79 8.49 -18.48
N VAL A 124 -6.81 8.92 -17.22
CA VAL A 124 -7.48 10.16 -16.83
C VAL A 124 -6.89 11.37 -17.55
N PHE A 125 -5.57 11.43 -17.69
CA PHE A 125 -4.93 12.50 -18.45
C PHE A 125 -5.18 12.39 -19.95
N GLU A 126 -5.13 11.18 -20.50
CA GLU A 126 -5.36 10.92 -21.93
C GLU A 126 -6.77 11.35 -22.39
N TYR A 127 -7.79 11.06 -21.57
CA TYR A 127 -9.19 11.41 -21.84
C TYR A 127 -9.57 12.80 -21.32
N GLY A 128 -8.76 13.36 -20.42
CA GLY A 128 -8.98 14.66 -19.80
C GLY A 128 -8.86 15.87 -20.74
N PRO A 129 -8.77 17.07 -20.17
CA PRO A 129 -8.72 18.32 -20.92
C PRO A 129 -7.55 18.33 -21.91
N LYS A 130 -7.80 18.85 -23.14
CA LYS A 130 -6.78 18.95 -24.22
C LYS A 130 -5.39 19.43 -23.76
N PRO A 131 -5.23 20.47 -22.92
CA PRO A 131 -3.90 20.92 -22.49
C PRO A 131 -3.17 19.94 -21.57
N LEU A 132 -3.89 19.06 -20.88
CA LEU A 132 -3.31 18.09 -19.93
C LEU A 132 -2.97 16.75 -20.59
N ARG A 133 -3.57 16.39 -21.73
CA ARG A 133 -3.31 15.11 -22.43
C ARG A 133 -1.83 14.77 -22.66
N PRO A 134 -0.95 15.71 -23.05
CA PRO A 134 0.48 15.42 -23.22
C PRO A 134 1.18 14.92 -21.95
N TRP A 135 0.61 15.19 -20.77
CA TRP A 135 1.16 14.79 -19.48
C TRP A 135 0.75 13.37 -19.06
N SER A 136 -0.03 12.65 -19.86
CA SER A 136 -0.47 11.28 -19.57
C SER A 136 0.68 10.32 -19.25
N ASN A 137 1.71 10.29 -20.11
CA ASN A 137 2.90 9.47 -19.86
C ASN A 137 3.65 9.90 -18.60
N PHE A 138 3.76 11.21 -18.35
CA PHE A 138 4.40 11.71 -17.13
C PHE A 138 3.63 11.27 -15.87
N ALA A 139 2.29 11.38 -15.87
CA ALA A 139 1.45 10.96 -14.75
C ALA A 139 1.65 9.47 -14.42
N LYS A 140 1.68 8.60 -15.44
CA LYS A 140 1.97 7.17 -15.27
C LYS A 140 3.34 6.93 -14.63
N GLN A 141 4.38 7.54 -15.20
CA GLN A 141 5.76 7.36 -14.72
C GLN A 141 5.95 7.92 -13.31
N PHE A 142 5.28 9.02 -12.98
CA PHE A 142 5.29 9.62 -11.65
C PHE A 142 4.66 8.66 -10.63
N VAL A 143 3.49 8.09 -10.91
CA VAL A 143 2.83 7.15 -10.00
C VAL A 143 3.63 5.87 -9.83
N ASP A 144 4.09 5.24 -10.93
CA ASP A 144 4.93 4.04 -10.84
C ASP A 144 6.24 4.29 -10.09
N GLY A 145 6.92 5.40 -10.41
CA GLY A 145 8.19 5.78 -9.78
C GLY A 145 8.02 6.07 -8.30
N SER A 146 6.96 6.79 -7.93
CA SER A 146 6.62 7.08 -6.54
C SER A 146 6.27 5.80 -5.80
N LEU A 147 5.49 4.89 -6.40
CA LEU A 147 5.12 3.62 -5.79
C LEU A 147 6.36 2.75 -5.54
N MET A 148 7.28 2.68 -6.50
CA MET A 148 8.55 1.99 -6.32
C MET A 148 9.40 2.60 -5.21
N ALA A 149 9.53 3.93 -5.19
CA ALA A 149 10.30 4.64 -4.18
C ALA A 149 9.72 4.41 -2.77
N THR A 150 8.39 4.38 -2.66
CA THR A 150 7.66 4.05 -1.41
C THR A 150 8.06 2.67 -0.88
N TYR A 151 7.98 1.63 -1.73
CA TYR A 151 8.31 0.26 -1.31
C TYR A 151 9.79 0.10 -0.98
N TYR A 152 10.70 0.78 -1.70
CA TYR A 152 12.13 0.73 -1.37
C TYR A 152 12.46 1.50 -0.08
N ALA A 153 11.74 2.58 0.22
CA ALA A 153 11.91 3.27 1.48
C ALA A 153 11.34 2.46 2.67
N ALA A 154 10.18 1.81 2.49
CA ALA A 154 9.64 0.84 3.45
C ALA A 154 10.61 -0.34 3.67
N ALA A 155 11.32 -0.79 2.62
CA ALA A 155 12.35 -1.81 2.75
C ALA A 155 13.49 -1.38 3.70
N CYS A 156 13.86 -0.09 3.71
CA CYS A 156 14.84 0.46 4.66
C CYS A 156 14.30 0.39 6.11
N VAL A 157 13.05 0.81 6.32
CA VAL A 157 12.36 0.73 7.63
C VAL A 157 12.37 -0.71 8.15
N TYR A 158 12.08 -1.69 7.29
CA TYR A 158 12.08 -3.10 7.67
C TYR A 158 13.47 -3.61 8.06
N ILE A 159 14.51 -3.24 7.31
CA ILE A 159 15.89 -3.64 7.65
C ILE A 159 16.27 -3.09 9.04
N VAL A 160 15.99 -1.81 9.30
CA VAL A 160 16.26 -1.20 10.63
C VAL A 160 15.44 -1.91 11.71
N PHE A 161 14.14 -2.12 11.50
CA PHE A 161 13.28 -2.79 12.46
C PHE A 161 13.79 -4.18 12.84
N ILE A 162 14.09 -5.01 11.83
CA ILE A 162 14.57 -6.39 12.03
C ILE A 162 15.90 -6.34 12.80
N ALA A 163 16.82 -5.47 12.39
CA ALA A 163 18.11 -5.31 13.04
C ALA A 163 17.97 -4.88 14.51
N THR A 164 17.15 -3.87 14.81
CA THR A 164 16.91 -3.41 16.19
C THR A 164 16.24 -4.48 17.05
N SER A 165 15.32 -5.26 16.48
CA SER A 165 14.65 -6.34 17.22
C SER A 165 15.61 -7.46 17.61
N PHE A 166 16.52 -7.84 16.70
CA PHE A 166 17.58 -8.80 17.02
C PHE A 166 18.63 -8.22 17.95
N HIS A 167 18.99 -6.94 17.76
CA HIS A 167 19.92 -6.23 18.63
C HIS A 167 19.48 -6.25 20.09
N ASP A 168 18.25 -5.83 20.38
CA ASP A 168 17.75 -5.71 21.76
C ASP A 168 17.74 -7.05 22.48
N VAL A 169 17.31 -8.13 21.80
CA VAL A 169 17.25 -9.47 22.41
C VAL A 169 18.65 -10.08 22.55
N ILE A 170 19.46 -10.08 21.48
CA ILE A 170 20.75 -10.79 21.47
C ILE A 170 21.77 -10.08 22.36
N ASN A 171 21.83 -8.74 22.34
CA ASN A 171 22.74 -8.01 23.21
C ASN A 171 22.41 -8.23 24.69
N TYR A 172 21.12 -8.21 25.04
CA TYR A 172 20.69 -8.42 26.42
C TYR A 172 20.96 -9.85 26.90
N ASP A 173 20.53 -10.87 26.14
CA ASP A 173 20.61 -12.27 26.58
C ASP A 173 22.04 -12.84 26.57
N LEU A 174 22.91 -12.36 25.68
CA LEU A 174 24.30 -12.82 25.57
C LEU A 174 25.30 -11.88 26.27
N ASP A 175 24.83 -10.79 26.88
CA ASP A 175 25.67 -9.75 27.51
C ASP A 175 26.76 -9.22 26.55
N ILE A 176 26.36 -8.93 25.31
CA ILE A 176 27.24 -8.37 24.28
C ILE A 176 26.83 -6.93 23.91
N ASN A 177 27.80 -6.12 23.50
CA ASN A 177 27.58 -4.70 23.18
C ASN A 177 27.85 -4.41 21.69
N TRP A 178 27.19 -5.12 20.79
CA TRP A 178 27.33 -4.91 19.36
C TRP A 178 26.43 -3.76 18.88
N ASP A 179 26.97 -2.90 18.02
CA ASP A 179 26.23 -1.80 17.41
C ASP A 179 25.12 -2.31 16.47
N VAL A 180 23.97 -1.61 16.41
CA VAL A 180 22.83 -1.94 15.53
C VAL A 180 23.26 -2.10 14.07
N ARG A 181 24.30 -1.40 13.59
CA ARG A 181 24.83 -1.52 12.23
C ARG A 181 25.35 -2.92 11.91
N ILE A 182 25.86 -3.66 12.90
CA ILE A 182 26.25 -5.07 12.75
C ILE A 182 25.02 -5.91 12.47
N TYR A 183 23.94 -5.70 13.23
CA TYR A 183 22.67 -6.38 13.03
C TYR A 183 22.01 -6.03 11.68
N ILE A 184 22.19 -4.79 11.19
CA ILE A 184 21.79 -4.41 9.83
C ILE A 184 22.56 -5.24 8.81
N ALA A 185 23.89 -5.32 8.91
CA ALA A 185 24.70 -6.13 8.01
C ALA A 185 24.31 -7.61 8.02
N LEU A 186 24.01 -8.18 9.20
CA LEU A 186 23.52 -9.55 9.34
C LEU A 186 22.13 -9.73 8.71
N THR A 187 21.24 -8.75 8.86
CA THR A 187 19.88 -8.74 8.28
C THR A 187 19.92 -8.72 6.74
N LEU A 188 20.94 -8.10 6.14
CA LEU A 188 21.09 -8.11 4.68
C LEU A 188 21.25 -9.51 4.11
N ILE A 189 21.85 -10.45 4.85
CA ILE A 189 22.06 -11.82 4.39
C ILE A 189 20.71 -12.51 4.05
N PRO A 190 19.75 -12.67 4.97
CA PRO A 190 18.44 -13.23 4.64
C PRO A 190 17.63 -12.34 3.68
N CYS A 191 17.75 -11.01 3.75
CA CYS A 191 17.11 -10.10 2.78
C CYS A 191 17.58 -10.36 1.34
N LEU A 192 18.88 -10.65 1.14
CA LEU A 192 19.43 -11.02 -0.16
C LEU A 192 18.83 -12.33 -0.65
N PHE A 193 18.69 -13.35 0.19
CA PHE A 193 18.07 -14.62 -0.23
C PHE A 193 16.59 -14.45 -0.59
N ILE A 194 15.79 -13.82 0.28
CA ILE A 194 14.36 -13.68 0.05
C ILE A 194 14.05 -12.70 -1.09
N GLY A 195 14.84 -11.63 -1.24
CA GLY A 195 14.69 -10.63 -2.29
C GLY A 195 14.96 -11.16 -3.70
N GLN A 196 15.64 -12.29 -3.83
CA GLN A 196 15.82 -12.98 -5.13
C GLN A 196 14.60 -13.81 -5.55
N ILE A 197 13.56 -13.97 -4.71
CA ILE A 197 12.37 -14.71 -5.11
C ILE A 197 11.59 -13.91 -6.16
N ARG A 198 11.36 -14.54 -7.31
CA ARG A 198 10.73 -13.92 -8.51
C ARG A 198 9.34 -14.42 -8.81
N ASN A 199 8.86 -15.40 -8.06
CA ASN A 199 7.53 -15.93 -8.27
C ASN A 199 6.78 -15.84 -6.95
N LEU A 200 5.77 -14.98 -6.96
CA LEU A 200 4.94 -14.65 -5.80
C LEU A 200 4.35 -15.91 -5.13
N LYS A 201 4.09 -16.97 -5.91
CA LYS A 201 3.55 -18.24 -5.38
C LYS A 201 4.44 -18.85 -4.30
N TRP A 202 5.77 -18.72 -4.41
CA TRP A 202 6.70 -19.22 -3.38
C TRP A 202 6.68 -18.41 -2.10
N LEU A 203 6.25 -17.14 -2.15
CA LEU A 203 6.15 -16.26 -0.98
C LEU A 203 4.81 -16.42 -0.22
N VAL A 204 3.82 -17.10 -0.81
CA VAL A 204 2.50 -17.34 -0.20
C VAL A 204 2.56 -18.07 1.15
N PRO A 205 3.29 -19.20 1.33
CA PRO A 205 3.36 -19.85 2.63
C PRO A 205 4.06 -18.97 3.69
N PHE A 206 5.11 -18.24 3.31
CA PHE A 206 5.78 -17.29 4.20
C PHE A 206 4.87 -16.14 4.60
N SER A 207 4.01 -15.67 3.69
CA SER A 207 2.96 -14.70 3.99
C SER A 207 2.01 -15.18 5.07
N ALA A 208 1.57 -16.45 5.00
CA ALA A 208 0.64 -17.01 5.97
C ALA A 208 1.30 -17.13 7.35
N LEU A 209 2.55 -17.57 7.38
CA LEU A 209 3.34 -17.68 8.60
C LEU A 209 3.64 -16.30 9.21
N ALA A 210 3.96 -15.30 8.39
CA ALA A 210 4.14 -13.91 8.84
C ALA A 210 2.87 -13.39 9.52
N ASN A 211 1.70 -13.62 8.94
CA ASN A 211 0.44 -13.21 9.55
C ASN A 211 0.20 -13.89 10.90
N LEU A 212 0.50 -15.19 11.02
CA LEU A 212 0.39 -15.91 12.29
C LEU A 212 1.30 -15.29 13.35
N PHE A 213 2.56 -15.03 13.01
CA PHE A 213 3.54 -14.41 13.91
C PHE A 213 3.14 -12.99 14.32
N ILE A 214 2.58 -12.20 13.40
CA ILE A 214 2.01 -10.89 13.71
C ILE A 214 0.90 -11.06 14.75
N VAL A 215 -0.10 -11.92 14.52
CA VAL A 215 -1.21 -12.13 15.46
C VAL A 215 -0.73 -12.56 16.84
N ILE A 216 0.22 -13.50 16.92
CA ILE A 216 0.82 -13.95 18.19
C ILE A 216 1.52 -12.80 18.91
N THR A 217 2.38 -12.08 18.19
CA THR A 217 3.10 -10.91 18.74
C THR A 217 2.13 -9.84 19.24
N PHE A 218 1.06 -9.60 18.49
CA PHE A 218 -0.02 -8.70 18.87
C PHE A 218 -0.67 -9.10 20.19
N GLY A 219 -1.00 -10.39 20.35
CA GLY A 219 -1.55 -10.91 21.60
C GLY A 219 -0.61 -10.72 22.79
N ILE A 220 0.69 -10.99 22.61
CA ILE A 220 1.71 -10.78 23.65
C ILE A 220 1.86 -9.29 23.98
N THR A 221 1.85 -8.42 22.97
CA THR A 221 1.95 -6.98 23.15
C THR A 221 0.76 -6.44 23.94
N LEU A 222 -0.45 -6.87 23.61
CA LEU A 222 -1.66 -6.53 24.37
C LEU A 222 -1.60 -7.03 25.81
N TYR A 223 -1.06 -8.23 26.04
CA TYR A 223 -0.83 -8.74 27.40
C TYR A 223 0.06 -7.81 28.21
N TYR A 224 1.24 -7.43 27.70
CA TYR A 224 2.15 -6.50 28.40
C TYR A 224 1.64 -5.06 28.51
N MET A 225 0.74 -4.67 27.60
CA MET A 225 0.09 -3.36 27.63
C MET A 225 -0.93 -3.24 28.77
N PHE A 226 -1.65 -4.32 29.09
CA PHE A 226 -2.75 -4.31 30.06
C PHE A 226 -2.48 -5.11 31.34
N ASN A 227 -1.32 -5.75 31.49
CA ASN A 227 -0.98 -6.53 32.69
C ASN A 227 -0.70 -5.67 33.94
N VAL A 228 -0.47 -4.37 33.77
CA VAL A 228 -0.25 -3.40 34.84
C VAL A 228 -1.34 -2.32 34.75
N PRO A 229 -1.84 -1.78 35.88
CA PRO A 229 -2.81 -0.70 35.86
C PRO A 229 -2.33 0.50 35.03
N LEU A 230 -3.23 1.03 34.20
CA LEU A 230 -2.95 2.16 33.34
C LEU A 230 -2.82 3.44 34.17
N ASP A 231 -1.74 4.19 33.94
CA ASP A 231 -1.50 5.49 34.57
C ASP A 231 -1.60 6.63 33.54
N PHE A 232 -2.44 7.63 33.85
CA PHE A 232 -2.72 8.77 32.99
C PHE A 232 -2.01 10.06 33.43
N SER A 233 -1.35 10.05 34.59
CA SER A 233 -0.99 11.27 35.33
C SER A 233 -0.02 12.20 34.58
N ASP A 234 0.86 11.63 33.76
CA ASP A 234 1.95 12.35 33.09
C ASP A 234 1.81 12.43 31.56
N LYS A 235 0.58 12.32 31.03
CA LYS A 235 0.33 12.21 29.58
C LYS A 235 -0.47 13.42 29.07
N PRO A 236 0.15 14.34 28.29
CA PRO A 236 -0.54 15.50 27.78
C PRO A 236 -1.73 15.12 26.88
N TYR A 237 -2.82 15.88 26.99
CA TYR A 237 -3.97 15.75 26.09
C TYR A 237 -3.65 16.22 24.67
N VAL A 238 -2.77 17.21 24.55
CA VAL A 238 -2.25 17.77 23.29
C VAL A 238 -0.75 18.00 23.47
N ALA A 239 0.05 17.45 22.57
CA ALA A 239 1.51 17.61 22.55
C ALA A 239 1.92 18.98 21.96
N LYS A 240 3.23 19.22 21.86
CA LYS A 240 3.77 20.45 21.30
C LYS A 240 3.41 20.56 19.81
N ALA A 241 3.05 21.77 19.37
CA ALA A 241 2.67 22.03 17.98
C ALA A 241 3.76 21.60 16.96
N SER A 242 5.03 21.64 17.35
CA SER A 242 6.18 21.21 16.53
C SER A 242 6.22 19.70 16.26
N GLN A 243 5.55 18.87 17.07
CA GLN A 243 5.51 17.41 16.93
C GLN A 243 4.31 16.92 16.11
N ILE A 244 3.29 17.77 15.92
CA ILE A 244 2.08 17.43 15.16
C ILE A 244 2.39 16.98 13.71
N PRO A 245 3.38 17.56 13.00
CA PRO A 245 3.78 17.03 11.69
C PRO A 245 4.27 15.57 11.73
N LEU A 246 5.03 15.18 12.75
CA LEU A 246 5.48 13.80 12.94
C LEU A 246 4.30 12.88 13.19
N PHE A 247 3.36 13.26 14.06
CA PHE A 247 2.12 12.52 14.26
C PHE A 247 1.39 12.28 12.94
N PHE A 248 1.17 13.34 12.16
CA PHE A 248 0.45 13.26 10.90
C PHE A 248 1.16 12.31 9.92
N ALA A 249 2.48 12.42 9.81
CA ALA A 249 3.30 11.57 8.95
C ALA A 249 3.30 10.10 9.40
N THR A 250 3.43 9.83 10.71
CA THR A 250 3.38 8.46 11.26
C THR A 250 2.01 7.82 11.05
N VAL A 251 0.90 8.54 11.26
CA VAL A 251 -0.44 7.99 11.01
C VAL A 251 -0.66 7.71 9.53
N ILE A 252 -0.24 8.62 8.63
CA ILE A 252 -0.33 8.37 7.19
C ILE A 252 0.53 7.18 6.77
N PHE A 253 1.77 7.08 7.28
CA PHE A 253 2.61 5.91 7.06
C PHE A 253 1.92 4.64 7.55
N ALA A 254 1.31 4.69 8.74
CA ALA A 254 0.61 3.53 9.26
C ALA A 254 -0.55 3.12 8.35
N MET A 255 -1.26 4.09 7.78
CA MET A 255 -2.35 3.85 6.84
C MET A 255 -1.89 3.55 5.40
N GLU A 256 -0.63 3.15 5.23
CA GLU A 256 -0.08 2.60 4.00
C GLU A 256 -0.95 1.44 3.49
N GLY A 257 -1.22 1.43 2.19
CA GLY A 257 -1.99 0.35 1.55
C GLY A 257 -2.48 0.68 0.15
N ILE A 258 -2.33 1.92 -0.29
CA ILE A 258 -2.83 2.37 -1.60
C ILE A 258 -2.27 1.56 -2.78
N GLY A 259 -1.03 1.07 -2.66
CA GLY A 259 -0.39 0.24 -3.68
C GLY A 259 -1.05 -1.11 -3.93
N VAL A 260 -1.83 -1.63 -2.97
CA VAL A 260 -2.55 -2.90 -3.12
C VAL A 260 -4.04 -2.73 -3.40
N VAL A 261 -4.60 -1.53 -3.22
CA VAL A 261 -6.04 -1.27 -3.39
C VAL A 261 -6.51 -1.71 -4.77
N MET A 262 -5.89 -1.18 -5.84
CA MET A 262 -6.30 -1.48 -7.21
C MET A 262 -6.07 -2.96 -7.57
N PRO A 263 -4.91 -3.59 -7.29
CA PRO A 263 -4.75 -5.03 -7.50
C PRO A 263 -5.77 -5.89 -6.76
N VAL A 264 -6.10 -5.57 -5.51
CA VAL A 264 -7.08 -6.31 -4.72
C VAL A 264 -8.47 -6.17 -5.33
N GLU A 265 -8.91 -4.95 -5.64
CA GLU A 265 -10.20 -4.68 -6.28
C GLU A 265 -10.31 -5.39 -7.65
N ASN A 266 -9.27 -5.30 -8.47
CA ASN A 266 -9.21 -5.91 -9.80
C ASN A 266 -9.28 -7.43 -9.74
N SER A 267 -8.82 -8.04 -8.65
CA SER A 267 -8.85 -9.48 -8.45
C SER A 267 -10.19 -10.01 -7.93
N MET A 268 -11.15 -9.18 -7.53
CA MET A 268 -12.38 -9.64 -6.88
C MET A 268 -13.36 -10.33 -7.83
N LYS A 269 -14.04 -11.38 -7.35
CA LYS A 269 -15.17 -11.98 -8.08
C LYS A 269 -16.35 -11.03 -8.25
N LYS A 270 -16.57 -10.13 -7.27
CA LYS A 270 -17.67 -9.15 -7.25
C LYS A 270 -17.15 -7.74 -6.93
N PRO A 271 -16.47 -7.06 -7.86
CA PRO A 271 -15.80 -5.79 -7.58
C PRO A 271 -16.75 -4.65 -7.17
N GLN A 272 -18.03 -4.71 -7.54
CA GLN A 272 -19.05 -3.75 -7.11
C GLN A 272 -19.23 -3.73 -5.58
N GLN A 273 -18.88 -4.82 -4.90
CA GLN A 273 -18.92 -4.90 -3.44
C GLN A 273 -17.73 -4.18 -2.77
N PHE A 274 -16.69 -3.79 -3.53
CA PHE A 274 -15.52 -3.12 -2.96
C PHE A 274 -15.88 -1.77 -2.32
N LEU A 275 -16.65 -0.94 -3.05
CA LEU A 275 -17.18 0.35 -2.58
C LEU A 275 -18.64 0.29 -2.11
N GLY A 276 -19.23 -0.91 -1.98
CA GLY A 276 -20.64 -1.11 -1.62
C GLY A 276 -21.01 -0.68 -0.19
N CYS A 277 -22.19 -1.06 0.29
CA CYS A 277 -22.65 -0.77 1.66
C CYS A 277 -23.18 -2.05 2.36
N PRO A 278 -22.45 -2.61 3.36
CA PRO A 278 -21.08 -2.27 3.75
C PRO A 278 -20.07 -2.79 2.71
N GLY A 279 -19.16 -1.92 2.27
CA GLY A 279 -18.15 -2.23 1.26
C GLY A 279 -16.89 -2.82 1.88
N VAL A 280 -16.13 -3.57 1.08
CA VAL A 280 -14.85 -4.16 1.51
C VAL A 280 -13.89 -3.08 2.01
N LEU A 281 -13.77 -1.97 1.29
CA LEU A 281 -12.89 -0.85 1.67
C LEU A 281 -13.29 -0.25 3.01
N ASN A 282 -14.56 0.12 3.18
CA ASN A 282 -15.05 0.74 4.42
C ASN A 282 -14.88 -0.18 5.62
N THR A 283 -15.18 -1.48 5.45
CA THR A 283 -15.03 -2.47 6.51
C THR A 283 -13.57 -2.64 6.91
N ALA A 284 -12.66 -2.71 5.93
CA ALA A 284 -11.23 -2.78 6.17
C ALA A 284 -10.73 -1.53 6.93
N MET A 285 -11.07 -0.34 6.43
CA MET A 285 -10.56 0.92 6.99
C MET A 285 -11.12 1.23 8.38
N ILE A 286 -12.40 0.95 8.65
CA ILE A 286 -12.97 1.10 10.00
C ILE A 286 -12.24 0.19 10.99
N THR A 287 -11.97 -1.06 10.58
CA THR A 287 -11.23 -2.02 11.42
C THR A 287 -9.81 -1.53 11.70
N VAL A 288 -9.09 -1.09 10.66
CA VAL A 288 -7.71 -0.58 10.76
C VAL A 288 -7.65 0.65 11.66
N VAL A 289 -8.47 1.67 11.41
CA VAL A 289 -8.50 2.91 12.20
C VAL A 289 -8.84 2.64 13.67
N SER A 290 -9.79 1.72 13.92
CA SER A 290 -10.17 1.36 15.30
C SER A 290 -9.00 0.70 16.02
N LEU A 291 -8.32 -0.26 15.39
CA LEU A 291 -7.14 -0.91 15.96
C LEU A 291 -6.00 0.09 16.18
N TYR A 292 -5.82 1.06 15.28
CA TYR A 292 -4.77 2.07 15.37
C TYR A 292 -5.02 3.04 16.51
N ALA A 293 -6.27 3.46 16.68
CA ALA A 293 -6.68 4.29 17.81
C ALA A 293 -6.48 3.54 19.14
N ILE A 294 -6.86 2.27 19.23
CA ILE A 294 -6.70 1.46 20.44
C ILE A 294 -5.22 1.28 20.78
N ILE A 295 -4.42 0.79 19.84
CA ILE A 295 -2.99 0.52 20.07
C ILE A 295 -2.23 1.81 20.34
N GLY A 296 -2.50 2.88 19.59
CA GLY A 296 -1.87 4.17 19.79
C GLY A 296 -2.20 4.79 21.15
N PHE A 297 -3.49 4.84 21.50
CA PHE A 297 -3.94 5.42 22.76
C PHE A 297 -3.42 4.65 23.98
N PHE A 298 -3.66 3.34 24.04
CA PHE A 298 -3.23 2.54 25.20
C PHE A 298 -1.74 2.28 25.24
N GLY A 299 -1.08 2.14 24.08
CA GLY A 299 0.37 2.03 24.01
C GLY A 299 1.06 3.29 24.53
N TYR A 300 0.56 4.49 24.19
CA TYR A 300 1.11 5.72 24.73
C TYR A 300 0.84 5.88 26.23
N ILE A 301 -0.34 5.51 26.72
CA ILE A 301 -0.62 5.49 28.17
C ILE A 301 0.37 4.58 28.91
N ARG A 302 0.64 3.39 28.35
CA ARG A 302 1.49 2.38 28.98
C ARG A 302 2.95 2.80 29.10
N TYR A 303 3.49 3.42 28.05
CA TYR A 303 4.93 3.69 27.93
C TYR A 303 5.31 5.17 28.05
N GLY A 304 4.37 6.10 27.93
CA GLY A 304 4.62 7.53 28.15
C GLY A 304 5.74 8.08 27.26
N SER A 305 6.74 8.73 27.87
CA SER A 305 7.92 9.27 27.18
C SER A 305 8.88 8.20 26.67
N GLU A 306 8.78 6.97 27.17
CA GLU A 306 9.69 5.87 26.80
C GLU A 306 9.26 5.14 25.53
N VAL A 307 8.15 5.56 24.89
CA VAL A 307 7.69 4.98 23.63
C VAL A 307 8.81 5.03 22.58
N ARG A 308 9.10 3.89 21.97
CA ARG A 308 10.06 3.75 20.87
C ARG A 308 9.30 3.70 19.54
N GLY A 309 10.04 3.76 18.43
CA GLY A 309 9.49 3.66 17.06
C GLY A 309 8.64 2.44 16.74
N SER A 310 8.66 1.41 17.60
CA SER A 310 7.70 0.31 17.56
C SER A 310 7.40 -0.14 18.99
N ILE A 311 6.12 -0.39 19.29
CA ILE A 311 5.68 -0.91 20.58
C ILE A 311 6.33 -2.24 20.95
N THR A 312 6.73 -3.06 19.98
CA THR A 312 7.43 -4.32 20.27
C THR A 312 8.79 -4.08 20.89
N LEU A 313 9.45 -2.97 20.56
CA LEU A 313 10.74 -2.57 21.12
C LEU A 313 10.60 -2.06 22.56
N ASN A 314 9.38 -1.74 23.00
CA ASN A 314 9.06 -1.36 24.38
C ASN A 314 8.78 -2.56 25.30
N LEU A 315 8.72 -3.78 24.76
CA LEU A 315 8.55 -4.98 25.58
C LEU A 315 9.80 -5.20 26.46
N PRO A 316 9.63 -5.68 27.70
CA PRO A 316 10.74 -5.83 28.65
C PRO A 316 11.79 -6.81 28.12
N ASP A 317 13.06 -6.43 28.19
CA ASP A 317 14.19 -7.29 27.81
C ASP A 317 14.40 -8.40 28.84
N GLY A 318 14.78 -9.60 28.37
CA GLY A 318 15.11 -10.75 29.22
C GLY A 318 13.91 -11.55 29.72
N ALA A 319 12.69 -11.11 29.41
CA ALA A 319 11.49 -11.88 29.68
C ALA A 319 11.20 -12.80 28.47
N PRO A 320 11.26 -14.14 28.61
CA PRO A 320 11.19 -15.06 27.45
C PRO A 320 9.98 -14.85 26.55
N LEU A 321 8.83 -14.47 27.13
CA LEU A 321 7.62 -14.17 26.37
C LEU A 321 7.76 -12.87 25.54
N ALA A 322 8.36 -11.83 26.11
CA ALA A 322 8.60 -10.57 25.41
C ALA A 322 9.64 -10.73 24.30
N ASP A 323 10.75 -11.41 24.60
CA ASP A 323 11.81 -11.68 23.62
C ASP A 323 11.28 -12.52 22.46
N SER A 324 10.44 -13.54 22.76
CA SER A 324 9.77 -14.31 21.72
C SER A 324 8.92 -13.43 20.79
N ALA A 325 8.23 -12.42 21.31
CA ALA A 325 7.42 -11.51 20.51
C ALA A 325 8.31 -10.59 19.64
N LYS A 326 9.42 -10.06 20.17
CA LYS A 326 10.38 -9.27 19.38
C LYS A 326 10.95 -10.09 18.21
N LEU A 327 11.38 -11.32 18.48
CA LEU A 327 11.95 -12.22 17.48
C LEU A 327 10.91 -12.69 16.45
N LEU A 328 9.71 -13.08 16.88
CA LEU A 328 8.62 -13.48 15.97
C LEU A 328 8.23 -12.34 15.04
N MET A 329 8.16 -11.11 15.55
CA MET A 329 7.88 -9.93 14.73
C MET A 329 8.99 -9.65 13.73
N ALA A 330 10.26 -9.75 14.14
CA ALA A 330 11.40 -9.60 13.23
C ALA A 330 11.33 -10.60 12.07
N ILE A 331 11.03 -11.87 12.36
CA ILE A 331 10.87 -12.91 11.33
C ILE A 331 9.64 -12.65 10.45
N ALA A 332 8.52 -12.18 11.02
CA ALA A 332 7.33 -11.84 10.26
C ALA A 332 7.57 -10.70 9.27
N ILE A 333 8.34 -9.70 9.68
CA ILE A 333 8.71 -8.56 8.84
C ILE A 333 9.71 -8.99 7.77
N LEU A 334 10.65 -9.88 8.07
CA LEU A 334 11.54 -10.48 7.07
C LEU A 334 10.77 -11.19 5.96
N PHE A 335 9.70 -11.93 6.30
CA PHE A 335 8.83 -12.55 5.29
C PHE A 335 7.99 -11.53 4.53
N THR A 336 7.54 -10.46 5.20
CA THR A 336 6.80 -9.36 4.58
C THR A 336 7.69 -8.56 3.62
N TYR A 337 8.97 -8.40 3.95
CA TYR A 337 9.99 -7.78 3.10
C TYR A 337 10.06 -8.47 1.74
N GLY A 338 10.12 -9.80 1.70
CA GLY A 338 10.16 -10.55 0.44
C GLY A 338 8.96 -10.26 -0.47
N LEU A 339 7.76 -10.17 0.12
CA LEU A 339 6.52 -9.86 -0.60
C LEU A 339 6.47 -8.41 -1.09
N GLN A 340 6.80 -7.44 -0.24
CA GLN A 340 6.79 -6.03 -0.62
C GLN A 340 7.90 -5.70 -1.62
N PHE A 341 9.06 -6.36 -1.52
CA PHE A 341 10.16 -6.18 -2.47
C PHE A 341 9.82 -6.76 -3.86
N TYR A 342 8.94 -7.75 -3.96
CA TYR A 342 8.55 -8.35 -5.24
C TYR A 342 7.89 -7.33 -6.19
N VAL A 343 6.92 -6.56 -5.69
CA VAL A 343 6.10 -5.63 -6.48
C VAL A 343 6.91 -4.55 -7.21
N PRO A 344 7.73 -3.72 -6.55
CA PRO A 344 8.48 -2.66 -7.23
C PRO A 344 9.53 -3.23 -8.19
N ASN A 345 10.09 -4.40 -7.91
CA ASN A 345 11.04 -5.05 -8.81
C ASN A 345 10.36 -5.62 -10.06
N ASP A 346 9.13 -6.11 -9.96
CA ASP A 346 8.35 -6.51 -11.13
C ASP A 346 7.98 -5.30 -12.01
N ILE A 347 7.56 -4.19 -11.39
CA ILE A 347 7.31 -2.92 -12.07
C ILE A 347 8.58 -2.42 -12.78
N LEU A 348 9.70 -2.35 -12.05
CA LEU A 348 10.99 -1.93 -12.59
C LEU A 348 11.43 -2.81 -13.75
N TRP A 349 11.33 -4.14 -13.60
CA TRP A 349 11.69 -5.08 -14.65
C TRP A 349 10.83 -4.92 -15.90
N LYS A 350 9.50 -4.76 -15.75
CA LYS A 350 8.59 -4.48 -16.88
C LYS A 350 8.98 -3.20 -17.63
N LYS A 351 9.49 -2.19 -16.93
CA LYS A 351 9.95 -0.93 -17.55
C LYS A 351 11.28 -1.03 -18.27
N ILE A 352 12.22 -1.87 -17.83
CA ILE A 352 13.60 -1.86 -18.35
C ILE A 352 14.00 -3.10 -19.14
N ASN A 353 13.23 -4.19 -19.11
CA ASN A 353 13.62 -5.47 -19.71
C ASN A 353 13.98 -5.35 -21.21
N HIS A 354 13.28 -4.47 -21.94
CA HIS A 354 13.49 -4.23 -23.37
C HIS A 354 14.87 -3.64 -23.70
N LYS A 355 15.56 -3.08 -22.69
CA LYS A 355 16.91 -2.51 -22.83
C LYS A 355 18.01 -3.57 -22.72
N PHE A 356 17.68 -4.80 -22.34
CA PHE A 356 18.64 -5.87 -22.11
C PHE A 356 18.40 -7.06 -23.03
N ASP A 357 19.47 -7.69 -23.51
CA ASP A 357 19.39 -8.94 -24.27
C ASP A 357 18.72 -10.04 -23.40
N PRO A 358 17.73 -10.78 -23.94
CA PRO A 358 17.08 -11.91 -23.28
C PRO A 358 18.05 -12.90 -22.59
N LYS A 359 19.23 -13.14 -23.16
CA LYS A 359 20.25 -14.04 -22.58
C LYS A 359 20.79 -13.53 -21.24
N ASN A 360 20.81 -12.21 -21.05
CA ASN A 360 21.33 -11.57 -19.85
C ASN A 360 20.23 -11.25 -18.82
N HIS A 361 18.95 -11.45 -19.14
CA HIS A 361 17.83 -11.09 -18.27
C HIS A 361 17.96 -11.64 -16.84
N ASN A 362 18.34 -12.92 -16.71
CA ASN A 362 18.52 -13.53 -15.40
C ASN A 362 19.63 -12.85 -14.60
N ARG A 363 20.80 -12.60 -15.21
CA ARG A 363 21.94 -11.96 -14.54
C ARG A 363 21.61 -10.52 -14.16
N THR A 364 21.00 -9.76 -15.07
CA THR A 364 20.59 -8.37 -14.83
C THR A 364 19.60 -8.27 -13.66
N GLN A 365 18.61 -9.16 -13.60
CA GLN A 365 17.65 -9.17 -12.48
C GLN A 365 18.32 -9.48 -11.14
N ILE A 366 19.27 -10.42 -11.08
CA ILE A 366 20.02 -10.72 -9.85
C ILE A 366 20.79 -9.48 -9.41
N LEU A 367 21.61 -8.91 -10.30
CA LEU A 367 22.46 -7.77 -10.00
C LEU A 367 21.65 -6.55 -9.57
N LEU A 368 20.54 -6.27 -10.27
CA LEU A 368 19.67 -5.15 -9.96
C LEU A 368 18.99 -5.32 -8.59
N ARG A 369 18.42 -6.50 -8.30
CA ARG A 369 17.81 -6.78 -7.00
C ARG A 369 18.83 -6.71 -5.88
N THR A 370 19.99 -7.33 -6.05
CA THR A 370 21.10 -7.27 -5.08
C THR A 370 21.54 -5.83 -4.85
N GLY A 371 21.73 -5.04 -5.92
CA GLY A 371 22.11 -3.64 -5.82
C GLY A 371 21.10 -2.81 -5.02
N ILE A 372 19.81 -2.97 -5.27
CA ILE A 372 18.76 -2.26 -4.53
C ILE A 372 18.74 -2.66 -3.05
N ILE A 373 18.91 -3.95 -2.74
CA ILE A 373 18.96 -4.44 -1.34
C ILE A 373 20.18 -3.86 -0.62
N LEU A 374 21.35 -3.83 -1.28
CA LEU A 374 22.57 -3.25 -0.70
C LEU A 374 22.46 -1.74 -0.50
N ILE A 375 21.86 -1.01 -1.45
CA ILE A 375 21.58 0.43 -1.30
C ILE A 375 20.63 0.66 -0.12
N SER A 376 19.55 -0.12 -0.03
CA SER A 376 18.60 -0.02 1.09
C SER A 376 19.27 -0.31 2.43
N GLY A 377 20.17 -1.31 2.46
CA GLY A 377 21.01 -1.62 3.62
C GLY A 377 21.99 -0.51 4.00
N GLY A 378 22.62 0.11 3.00
CA GLY A 378 23.52 1.25 3.22
C GLY A 378 22.78 2.46 3.78
N VAL A 379 21.57 2.74 3.27
CA VAL A 379 20.69 3.80 3.77
C VAL A 379 20.23 3.50 5.20
N ALA A 380 19.81 2.26 5.49
CA ALA A 380 19.47 1.82 6.84
C ALA A 380 20.65 1.94 7.81
N ALA A 381 21.85 1.53 7.40
CA ALA A 381 23.06 1.66 8.20
C ALA A 381 23.47 3.12 8.42
N ALA A 382 23.20 4.01 7.45
CA ALA A 382 23.50 5.43 7.54
C ALA A 382 22.58 6.18 8.50
N ILE A 383 21.40 5.66 8.85
CA ILE A 383 20.49 6.27 9.83
C ILE A 383 19.84 5.13 10.63
N PRO A 384 20.53 4.49 11.59
CA PRO A 384 20.03 3.29 12.28
C PRO A 384 18.96 3.63 13.34
N ASN A 385 18.06 4.57 13.05
CA ASN A 385 16.95 4.97 13.91
C ASN A 385 15.63 4.81 13.14
N LEU A 386 14.68 4.09 13.74
CA LEU A 386 13.42 3.70 13.11
C LEU A 386 12.46 4.90 12.94
N GLU A 387 12.45 5.84 13.88
CA GLU A 387 11.41 6.88 13.98
C GLU A 387 11.49 7.91 12.84
N PRO A 388 12.66 8.51 12.56
CA PRO A 388 12.76 9.49 11.49
C PRO A 388 12.53 8.87 10.12
N PHE A 389 12.87 7.58 9.95
CA PHE A 389 12.57 6.85 8.72
C PHE A 389 11.07 6.71 8.49
N ILE A 390 10.32 6.26 9.50
CA ILE A 390 8.86 6.10 9.42
C ILE A 390 8.19 7.43 9.05
N SER A 391 8.56 8.51 9.76
CA SER A 391 7.98 9.82 9.51
C SER A 391 8.39 10.37 8.12
N LEU A 392 9.65 10.25 7.71
CA LEU A 392 10.10 10.71 6.39
C LEU A 392 9.36 9.99 5.25
N VAL A 393 9.19 8.67 5.36
CA VAL A 393 8.47 7.87 4.36
C VAL A 393 6.99 8.26 4.30
N GLY A 394 6.35 8.39 5.47
CA GLY A 394 4.99 8.91 5.61
C GLY A 394 4.79 10.26 4.94
N ALA A 395 5.63 11.22 5.31
CA ALA A 395 5.56 12.60 4.84
C ALA A 395 5.75 12.70 3.32
N VAL A 396 6.81 12.10 2.77
CA VAL A 396 7.16 12.27 1.36
C VAL A 396 6.26 11.42 0.47
N PHE A 397 6.24 10.11 0.68
CA PHE A 397 5.67 9.19 -0.30
C PHE A 397 4.16 9.05 -0.16
N PHE A 398 3.66 8.88 1.06
CA PHE A 398 2.25 8.63 1.28
C PHE A 398 1.40 9.90 1.24
N SER A 399 1.93 11.08 1.58
CA SER A 399 1.22 12.33 1.29
C SER A 399 1.04 12.54 -0.22
N LEU A 400 2.06 12.24 -1.02
CA LEU A 400 1.97 12.34 -2.48
C LEU A 400 1.05 11.28 -3.09
N LEU A 401 1.30 9.99 -2.84
CA LEU A 401 0.53 8.90 -3.43
C LEU A 401 -0.86 8.76 -2.82
N GLY A 402 -0.96 8.84 -1.49
CA GLY A 402 -2.17 8.55 -0.73
C GLY A 402 -3.21 9.66 -0.79
N ILE A 403 -2.77 10.93 -0.91
CA ILE A 403 -3.67 12.09 -0.82
C ILE A 403 -3.60 12.94 -2.09
N PHE A 404 -2.40 13.39 -2.48
CA PHE A 404 -2.24 14.33 -3.59
C PHE A 404 -2.70 13.73 -4.92
N VAL A 405 -2.17 12.56 -5.30
CA VAL A 405 -2.48 11.92 -6.59
C VAL A 405 -3.97 11.62 -6.75
N PRO A 406 -4.69 10.97 -5.80
CA PRO A 406 -6.13 10.74 -5.93
C PRO A 406 -6.92 12.03 -6.14
N SER A 407 -6.61 13.07 -5.36
CA SER A 407 -7.29 14.38 -5.44
C SER A 407 -7.02 15.08 -6.77
N PHE A 408 -5.80 14.97 -7.29
CA PHE A 408 -5.41 15.55 -8.57
C PHE A 408 -6.04 14.81 -9.75
N VAL A 409 -6.01 13.47 -9.73
CA VAL A 409 -6.61 12.63 -10.77
C VAL A 409 -8.12 12.85 -10.85
N GLU A 410 -8.85 12.90 -9.73
CA GLU A 410 -10.28 13.23 -9.74
C GLU A 410 -10.55 14.63 -10.33
N THR A 411 -9.69 15.60 -10.01
CA THR A 411 -9.81 16.96 -10.55
C THR A 411 -9.64 16.97 -12.07
N VAL A 412 -8.66 16.24 -12.61
CA VAL A 412 -8.44 16.15 -14.06
C VAL A 412 -9.61 15.44 -14.74
N TYR A 413 -10.09 14.34 -14.15
CA TYR A 413 -11.19 13.55 -14.70
C TYR A 413 -12.50 14.36 -14.79
N LEU A 414 -12.84 15.09 -13.72
CA LEU A 414 -14.10 15.83 -13.65
C LEU A 414 -14.08 17.17 -14.39
N TRP A 415 -12.96 17.59 -14.98
CA TRP A 415 -12.86 18.90 -15.62
C TRP A 415 -13.66 18.97 -16.95
N PRO A 416 -14.48 20.02 -17.19
CA PRO A 416 -14.73 21.22 -16.35
C PRO A 416 -15.93 21.09 -15.39
N ASN A 417 -16.64 19.96 -15.41
CA ASN A 417 -17.87 19.70 -14.67
C ASN A 417 -17.63 19.38 -13.18
N MET A 418 -17.30 20.42 -12.41
CA MET A 418 -16.92 20.33 -10.99
C MET A 418 -18.09 20.31 -9.98
N GLY A 419 -19.33 20.17 -10.46
CA GLY A 419 -20.55 20.25 -9.65
C GLY A 419 -20.93 21.66 -9.21
N PHE A 420 -21.98 21.76 -8.38
CA PHE A 420 -22.48 23.04 -7.86
C PHE A 420 -21.40 23.81 -7.09
N ALA A 421 -21.27 25.11 -7.38
CA ALA A 421 -20.27 26.00 -6.80
C ALA A 421 -18.81 25.52 -6.91
N LYS A 422 -18.50 24.60 -7.84
CA LYS A 422 -17.17 23.95 -7.96
C LYS A 422 -16.70 23.31 -6.64
N TRP A 423 -17.60 22.83 -5.80
CA TRP A 423 -17.27 22.24 -4.49
C TRP A 423 -16.22 21.12 -4.58
N LYS A 424 -16.30 20.27 -5.62
CA LYS A 424 -15.33 19.19 -5.82
C LYS A 424 -13.90 19.72 -6.05
N LEU A 425 -13.76 20.84 -6.76
CA LEU A 425 -12.47 21.50 -6.97
C LEU A 425 -11.93 22.07 -5.65
N ILE A 426 -12.76 22.79 -4.88
CA ILE A 426 -12.35 23.36 -3.59
C ILE A 426 -11.86 22.26 -2.65
N LYS A 427 -12.64 21.20 -2.50
CA LYS A 427 -12.30 20.02 -1.70
C LYS A 427 -10.97 19.39 -2.14
N ASN A 428 -10.77 19.17 -3.44
CA ASN A 428 -9.52 18.57 -3.95
C ASN A 428 -8.32 19.50 -3.77
N VAL A 429 -8.50 20.82 -3.94
CA VAL A 429 -7.43 21.80 -3.66
C VAL A 429 -7.05 21.77 -2.19
N VAL A 430 -8.02 21.69 -1.27
CA VAL A 430 -7.74 21.56 0.17
C VAL A 430 -6.93 20.29 0.46
N LEU A 431 -7.32 19.14 -0.11
CA LEU A 431 -6.59 17.89 0.07
C LEU A 431 -5.16 17.96 -0.51
N MET A 432 -4.98 18.56 -1.69
CA MET A 432 -3.66 18.75 -2.28
C MET A 432 -2.78 19.67 -1.44
N VAL A 433 -3.31 20.79 -0.94
CA VAL A 433 -2.56 21.71 -0.05
C VAL A 433 -2.17 21.01 1.25
N LEU A 434 -3.10 20.25 1.84
CA LEU A 434 -2.83 19.46 3.05
C LEU A 434 -1.75 18.41 2.81
N ALA A 435 -1.77 17.72 1.66
CA ALA A 435 -0.72 16.76 1.27
C ALA A 435 0.66 17.42 1.12
N ILE A 436 0.73 18.58 0.47
CA ILE A 436 1.99 19.32 0.32
C ILE A 436 2.48 19.87 1.67
N GLY A 437 1.57 20.37 2.51
CA GLY A 437 1.89 20.83 3.85
C GLY A 437 2.45 19.71 4.73
N ALA A 438 1.82 18.54 4.69
CA ALA A 438 2.28 17.34 5.37
C ALA A 438 3.65 16.86 4.90
N LEU A 439 3.88 16.89 3.59
CA LEU A 439 5.20 16.57 3.02
C LEU A 439 6.26 17.52 3.54
N ILE A 440 6.05 18.83 3.41
CA ILE A 440 7.05 19.82 3.79
C ILE A 440 7.32 19.76 5.29
N ALA A 441 6.26 19.82 6.11
CA ALA A 441 6.41 19.83 7.55
C ALA A 441 7.00 18.52 8.07
N GLY A 442 6.48 17.37 7.64
CA GLY A 442 6.97 16.06 8.08
C GLY A 442 8.41 15.77 7.62
N ALA A 443 8.74 16.09 6.36
CA ALA A 443 10.11 15.90 5.87
C ALA A 443 11.10 16.83 6.57
N THR A 444 10.73 18.09 6.83
CA THR A 444 11.60 19.04 7.53
C THR A 444 11.92 18.54 8.93
N VAL A 445 10.90 18.20 9.72
CA VAL A 445 11.10 17.75 11.11
C VAL A 445 11.89 16.43 11.14
N SER A 446 11.59 15.47 10.26
CA SER A 446 12.37 14.21 10.21
C SER A 446 13.82 14.42 9.77
N ILE A 447 14.09 15.34 8.85
CA ILE A 447 15.47 15.68 8.47
C ILE A 447 16.21 16.37 9.63
N GLU A 448 15.54 17.27 10.36
CA GLU A 448 16.10 17.91 11.56
C GLU A 448 16.45 16.86 12.63
N GLU A 449 15.57 15.90 12.91
CA GLU A 449 15.84 14.79 13.82
C GLU A 449 17.04 13.94 13.35
N ILE A 450 17.12 13.64 12.05
CA ILE A 450 18.27 12.92 11.48
C ILE A 450 19.57 13.70 11.67
N ILE A 451 19.54 15.01 11.45
CA ILE A 451 20.72 15.87 11.64
C ILE A 451 21.13 15.90 13.12
N ASP A 452 20.16 16.01 14.02
CA ASP A 452 20.41 16.07 15.46
C ASP A 452 20.94 14.74 16.02
N LEU A 453 20.62 13.60 15.41
CA LEU A 453 21.24 12.31 15.74
C LEU A 453 22.76 12.26 15.49
N TYR A 454 23.29 13.19 14.68
CA TYR A 454 24.70 13.23 14.27
C TYR A 454 25.47 14.48 14.75
N LYS A 455 24.83 15.33 15.54
CA LYS A 455 25.49 16.42 16.27
C LYS A 455 26.02 15.91 17.60
#